data_AF-A0A2D5APG1-F1
#
_entry.id   AF-A0A2D5APG1-F1
#
_cell.length_a   1.000
_cell.length_b   1.000
_cell.length_c   1.000
_cell.angle_alpha   90.00
_cell.angle_beta   90.00
_cell.angle_gamma   90.00
#
_symmetry.space_group_name_H-M   'P 1'
#
loop_
_entity.id
_entity.type
_entity.pdbx_description
1 polymer ?
#
loop_
_entity_poly.entity_id
_entity_poly.type
_entity_poly.pdbx_seq_one_letter_code
_entity_poly.pdbx_strand_id
1 'polypeptide(L)'
;MATGVFAVGLIRHLILGPTCVCDIQTRLSRDRLKPLDRYPKAERVVNQLEGLVREMQEDLTVSMNWEGSEQTKRPVKTRVVEFFQLPRSVVISFGFSAVIGVILLLALHLESLVLTGTVLALLVGLSLALTLALILAIKKATPEGIRSILWVQLGFLFLLTASGTIYYLLVATQKPEYTIGISGPLEAFTAVASEGGLAGYLTMLGLSLGILASGIVGLVCASRWKKTIAKVELSMGVEALDQ
;
A
#
# COMPACT_ATOMS: atom_id res chain seq x y z
N MET A 1 -28.17 -1.00 7.81
CA MET A 1 -27.45 -1.65 8.95
C MET A 1 -26.29 -2.54 8.52
N ALA A 2 -26.34 -3.25 7.37
CA ALA A 2 -25.23 -4.10 6.90
C ALA A 2 -23.91 -3.36 6.58
N THR A 3 -23.98 -2.08 6.17
CA THR A 3 -22.81 -1.23 5.87
C THR A 3 -21.97 -0.89 7.11
N GLY A 4 -22.62 -0.74 8.27
CA GLY A 4 -21.92 -0.48 9.54
C GLY A 4 -21.08 -1.69 10.01
N VAL A 5 -21.57 -2.91 9.80
CA VAL A 5 -20.87 -4.14 10.19
C VAL A 5 -19.62 -4.36 9.33
N PHE A 6 -19.70 -4.07 8.03
CA PHE A 6 -18.53 -4.12 7.14
C PHE A 6 -17.49 -3.07 7.48
N ALA A 7 -17.89 -1.82 7.75
CA ALA A 7 -16.97 -0.76 8.14
C ALA A 7 -16.25 -1.08 9.46
N VAL A 8 -16.97 -1.60 10.46
CA VAL A 8 -16.38 -2.03 11.74
C VAL A 8 -15.44 -3.23 11.54
N GLY A 9 -15.81 -4.19 10.68
CA GLY A 9 -14.94 -5.32 10.31
C GLY A 9 -13.64 -4.86 9.65
N LEU A 10 -13.71 -3.87 8.75
CA LEU A 10 -12.56 -3.30 8.03
C LEU A 10 -11.65 -2.49 8.96
N ILE A 11 -12.24 -1.65 9.82
CA ILE A 11 -11.51 -0.90 10.84
C ILE A 11 -10.83 -1.86 11.82
N ARG A 12 -11.52 -2.92 12.25
CA ARG A 12 -10.94 -3.96 13.10
C ARG A 12 -9.79 -4.68 12.40
N HIS A 13 -9.91 -5.00 11.12
CA HIS A 13 -8.84 -5.66 10.36
C HIS A 13 -7.64 -4.75 10.09
N LEU A 14 -7.87 -3.44 9.93
CA LEU A 14 -6.85 -2.39 9.84
C LEU A 14 -6.11 -2.19 11.17
N ILE A 15 -6.82 -2.21 12.30
CA ILE A 15 -6.23 -2.06 13.64
C ILE A 15 -5.46 -3.32 14.06
N LEU A 16 -5.95 -4.52 13.72
CA LEU A 16 -5.32 -5.77 14.17
C LEU A 16 -4.10 -6.19 13.34
N GLY A 17 -3.91 -5.63 12.15
CA GLY A 17 -2.75 -5.88 11.29
C GLY A 17 -2.67 -7.31 10.72
N PRO A 18 -1.81 -7.54 9.71
CA PRO A 18 -1.64 -8.85 9.08
C PRO A 18 -0.98 -9.88 10.01
N THR A 19 -1.24 -11.16 9.74
CA THR A 19 -0.54 -12.28 10.41
C THR A 19 0.94 -12.25 10.04
N CYS A 20 1.81 -12.36 11.05
CA CYS A 20 3.25 -12.22 10.88
C CYS A 20 3.91 -13.60 10.97
N VAL A 21 4.77 -13.92 10.00
CA VAL A 21 5.70 -15.04 10.10
C VAL A 21 7.03 -14.47 10.60
N CYS A 22 7.45 -14.89 11.78
CA CYS A 22 8.69 -14.42 12.39
C CYS A 22 9.76 -15.52 12.26
N ASP A 23 10.90 -15.16 11.66
CA ASP A 23 12.08 -16.02 11.65
C ASP A 23 13.08 -15.43 12.64
N ILE A 24 13.52 -16.22 13.63
CA ILE A 24 14.63 -15.82 14.50
C ILE A 24 15.91 -16.31 13.84
N GLN A 25 16.85 -15.39 13.67
CA GLN A 25 18.15 -15.69 13.11
C GLN A 25 19.23 -15.42 14.16
N THR A 26 19.77 -16.48 14.73
CA THR A 26 20.94 -16.41 15.61
C THR A 26 22.22 -16.59 14.78
N ARG A 27 23.40 -16.33 15.37
CA ARG A 27 24.70 -16.56 14.71
C ARG A 27 24.93 -18.02 14.28
N LEU A 28 24.18 -18.99 14.83
CA LEU A 28 24.38 -20.43 14.64
C LEU A 28 23.20 -21.15 13.95
N SER A 29 21.97 -20.67 14.11
CA SER A 29 20.75 -21.31 13.57
C SER A 29 19.69 -20.29 13.14
N ARG A 30 18.90 -20.65 12.13
CA ARG A 30 17.64 -19.96 11.78
C ARG A 30 16.48 -20.87 12.14
N ASP A 31 15.71 -20.48 13.15
CA ASP A 31 14.52 -21.21 13.57
C ASP A 31 13.25 -20.45 13.21
N ARG A 32 12.33 -21.17 12.57
CA ARG A 32 11.00 -20.66 12.24
C ARG A 32 10.14 -20.72 13.47
N LEU A 33 9.79 -19.55 14.03
CA LEU A 33 8.81 -19.50 15.10
C LEU A 33 7.43 -19.84 14.54
N LYS A 34 6.66 -20.60 15.34
CA LYS A 34 5.26 -20.86 15.05
C LYS A 34 4.56 -19.50 14.86
N PRO A 35 3.78 -19.31 13.77
CA PRO A 35 3.24 -18.00 13.42
C PRO A 35 2.50 -17.39 14.60
N LEU A 36 3.01 -16.24 15.06
CA LEU A 36 2.34 -15.44 16.07
C LEU A 36 1.26 -14.65 15.34
N ASP A 37 0.01 -15.01 15.64
CA ASP A 37 -1.17 -14.60 14.87
C ASP A 37 -1.38 -13.08 14.72
N ARG A 38 -0.57 -12.20 15.34
CA ARG A 38 -0.79 -10.74 15.40
C ARG A 38 0.51 -9.94 15.60
N TYR A 39 0.65 -8.84 14.86
CA TYR A 39 1.81 -7.92 14.91
C TYR A 39 2.18 -7.38 16.30
N PRO A 40 1.27 -6.77 17.10
CA PRO A 40 1.65 -6.21 18.41
C PRO A 40 1.99 -7.29 19.45
N LYS A 41 1.56 -8.53 19.21
CA LYS A 41 1.94 -9.68 20.04
C LYS A 41 3.30 -10.24 19.59
N ALA A 42 3.55 -10.27 18.28
CA ALA A 42 4.84 -10.64 17.71
C ALA A 42 5.94 -9.68 18.15
N GLU A 43 5.71 -8.37 18.11
CA GLU A 43 6.68 -7.35 18.53
C GLU A 43 7.08 -7.51 20.01
N ARG A 44 6.12 -7.71 20.92
CA ARG A 44 6.45 -7.96 22.35
C ARG A 44 7.27 -9.22 22.54
N VAL A 45 6.92 -10.29 21.84
CA VAL A 45 7.59 -11.59 21.96
C VAL A 45 9.00 -11.49 21.36
N VAL A 46 9.17 -10.82 20.23
CA VAL A 46 10.48 -10.56 19.61
C VAL A 46 11.36 -9.70 20.53
N ASN A 47 10.84 -8.62 21.12
CA ASN A 47 11.62 -7.79 22.04
C ASN A 47 12.05 -8.55 23.32
N GLN A 48 11.20 -9.46 23.81
CA GLN A 48 11.56 -10.34 24.93
C GLN A 48 12.63 -11.37 24.54
N LEU A 49 12.52 -11.95 23.34
CA LEU A 49 13.51 -12.88 22.80
C LEU A 49 14.84 -12.21 22.49
N GLU A 50 14.84 -10.96 22.00
CA GLU A 50 16.05 -10.18 21.74
C GLU A 50 16.84 -9.93 23.03
N GLY A 51 16.15 -9.62 24.13
CA GLY A 51 16.78 -9.50 25.46
C GLY A 51 17.46 -10.79 25.91
N LEU A 52 16.75 -11.93 25.81
CA LEU A 52 17.28 -13.24 26.21
C LEU A 52 18.42 -13.72 25.33
N VAL A 53 18.37 -13.47 24.02
CA VAL A 53 19.45 -13.83 23.09
C VAL A 53 20.70 -12.99 23.36
N ARG A 54 20.54 -11.70 23.68
CA ARG A 54 21.65 -10.82 24.01
C ARG A 54 22.33 -11.21 25.32
N GLU A 55 21.55 -11.57 26.33
CA GLU A 55 22.05 -12.04 27.63
C GLU A 55 22.81 -13.37 27.50
N MET A 56 22.26 -14.33 26.75
CA MET A 56 22.93 -15.60 26.44
C MET A 56 24.18 -15.42 25.58
N GLN A 57 24.20 -14.46 24.65
CA GLN A 57 25.37 -14.18 23.81
C GLN A 57 26.49 -13.47 24.57
N GLU A 58 26.17 -12.58 25.51
CA GLU A 58 27.15 -11.96 26.40
C GLU A 58 27.83 -13.02 27.28
N ASP A 59 27.07 -13.96 27.85
CA ASP A 59 27.59 -15.05 28.69
C ASP A 59 28.50 -16.03 27.91
N LEU A 60 28.16 -16.30 26.65
CA LEU A 60 29.00 -17.07 25.71
C LEU A 60 30.29 -16.33 25.30
N THR A 61 30.26 -15.00 25.17
CA THR A 61 31.48 -14.22 24.89
C THR A 61 32.41 -14.11 26.10
N VAL A 62 31.88 -14.11 27.32
CA VAL A 62 32.68 -14.13 28.55
C VAL A 62 33.34 -15.48 28.77
N SER A 63 32.66 -16.58 28.44
CA SER A 63 33.23 -17.94 28.51
C SER A 63 34.25 -18.25 27.39
N MET A 64 34.11 -17.67 26.20
CA MET A 64 35.11 -17.80 25.12
C MET A 64 36.41 -16.99 25.35
N ASN A 65 36.45 -16.10 26.33
CA ASN A 65 37.66 -15.30 26.63
C ASN A 65 38.70 -16.07 27.49
N TRP A 66 38.37 -17.30 27.90
CA TRP A 66 39.25 -18.17 28.70
C TRP A 66 39.92 -19.31 27.93
N GLU A 67 39.45 -19.65 26.73
CA GLU A 67 40.05 -20.68 25.90
C GLU A 67 40.48 -20.08 24.55
N GLY A 68 41.75 -19.71 24.46
CA GLY A 68 42.37 -19.31 23.21
C GLY A 68 42.31 -20.44 22.19
N SER A 69 41.76 -20.16 21.01
CA SER A 69 42.16 -20.82 19.77
C SER A 69 41.59 -20.09 18.56
N GLU A 70 42.40 -20.02 17.52
CA GLU A 70 42.19 -19.39 16.22
C GLU A 70 40.92 -19.90 15.52
N GLN A 71 39.77 -19.31 15.81
CA GLN A 71 38.59 -19.47 14.95
C GLN A 71 38.66 -18.46 13.82
N THR A 72 39.26 -18.92 12.72
CA THR A 72 39.15 -18.39 11.36
C THR A 72 37.82 -17.65 11.16
N LYS A 73 37.87 -16.31 11.16
CA LYS A 73 36.73 -15.43 10.88
C LYS A 73 36.23 -15.73 9.46
N ARG A 74 35.27 -16.65 9.31
CA ARG A 74 34.51 -16.75 8.07
C ARG A 74 33.78 -15.43 7.89
N PRO A 75 33.98 -14.71 6.76
CA PRO A 75 33.25 -13.48 6.51
C PRO A 75 31.76 -13.84 6.50
N VAL A 76 31.03 -13.29 7.47
CA VAL A 76 29.58 -13.28 7.50
C VAL A 76 29.18 -12.46 6.28
N LYS A 77 29.02 -13.14 5.14
CA LYS A 77 28.53 -12.54 3.91
C LYS A 77 27.17 -11.96 4.25
N THR A 78 27.13 -10.64 4.32
CA THR A 78 26.03 -9.73 4.59
C THR A 78 24.86 -10.06 3.67
N ARG A 79 24.09 -11.10 4.00
CA ARG A 79 22.87 -11.50 3.28
C ARG A 79 21.64 -10.72 3.78
N VAL A 80 21.87 -9.59 4.46
CA VAL A 80 20.86 -8.63 4.96
C VAL A 80 20.28 -7.79 3.81
N VAL A 81 20.92 -7.82 2.63
CA VAL A 81 20.43 -7.16 1.43
C VAL A 81 19.71 -8.15 0.51
N GLU A 82 18.91 -9.06 1.06
CA GLU A 82 17.81 -9.67 0.29
C GLU A 82 16.68 -8.63 0.14
N PHE A 83 17.04 -7.57 -0.60
CA PHE A 83 16.25 -6.82 -1.56
C PHE A 83 14.84 -6.40 -1.13
N PHE A 84 14.77 -5.26 -0.44
CA PHE A 84 13.61 -4.36 -0.50
C PHE A 84 13.45 -3.77 -1.92
N GLN A 85 13.22 -4.62 -2.92
CA GLN A 85 12.96 -4.18 -4.28
C GLN A 85 11.49 -3.79 -4.41
N LEU A 86 11.25 -2.49 -4.61
CA LEU A 86 9.93 -1.98 -4.89
C LEU A 86 9.44 -2.51 -6.24
N PRO A 87 8.31 -3.26 -6.29
CA PRO A 87 7.79 -3.77 -7.55
C PRO A 87 7.44 -2.61 -8.50
N ARG A 88 7.81 -2.71 -9.77
CA ARG A 88 7.48 -1.68 -10.78
C ARG A 88 5.97 -1.41 -10.86
N SER A 89 5.15 -2.44 -10.63
CA SER A 89 3.69 -2.33 -10.58
C SER A 89 3.19 -1.31 -9.55
N VAL A 90 3.86 -1.20 -8.39
CA VAL A 90 3.49 -0.26 -7.32
C VAL A 90 3.76 1.19 -7.76
N VAL A 91 4.88 1.43 -8.44
CA VAL A 91 5.19 2.77 -8.97
C VAL A 91 4.22 3.13 -10.10
N ILE A 92 3.92 2.18 -10.98
CA ILE A 92 2.95 2.35 -12.06
C ILE A 92 1.57 2.67 -11.50
N SER A 93 1.11 1.98 -10.44
CA SER A 93 -0.21 2.25 -9.86
C SER A 93 -0.31 3.65 -9.25
N PHE A 94 0.75 4.18 -8.64
CA PHE A 94 0.76 5.56 -8.14
C PHE A 94 0.75 6.58 -9.27
N GLY A 95 1.57 6.37 -10.31
CA GLY A 95 1.57 7.22 -11.50
C GLY A 95 0.23 7.23 -12.21
N PHE A 96 -0.38 6.05 -12.37
CA PHE A 96 -1.68 5.90 -12.98
C PHE A 96 -2.78 6.57 -12.15
N SER A 97 -2.72 6.49 -10.82
CA SER A 97 -3.62 7.22 -9.91
C SER A 97 -3.53 8.73 -10.07
N ALA A 98 -2.31 9.27 -10.16
CA ALA A 98 -2.10 10.70 -10.29
C ALA A 98 -2.68 11.20 -11.62
N VAL A 99 -2.42 10.49 -12.72
CA VAL A 99 -2.96 10.82 -14.04
C VAL A 99 -4.50 10.75 -14.03
N ILE A 100 -5.07 9.68 -13.48
CA ILE A 100 -6.54 9.53 -13.39
C ILE A 100 -7.16 10.61 -12.51
N GLY A 101 -6.51 10.97 -11.39
CA GLY A 101 -6.96 12.06 -10.53
C GLY A 101 -7.07 13.38 -11.27
N VAL A 102 -6.12 13.70 -12.15
CA VAL A 102 -6.21 14.88 -13.03
C VAL A 102 -7.36 14.76 -14.02
N ILE A 103 -7.49 13.62 -14.71
CA ILE A 103 -8.56 13.40 -15.70
C ILE A 103 -9.94 13.47 -15.04
N LEU A 104 -10.10 12.92 -13.83
CA LEU A 104 -11.32 13.02 -13.02
C LEU A 104 -11.69 14.47 -12.74
N LEU A 105 -10.71 15.30 -12.35
CA LEU A 105 -10.94 16.72 -12.12
C LEU A 105 -11.35 17.43 -13.41
N LEU A 106 -10.72 17.13 -14.54
CA LEU A 106 -11.16 17.67 -15.83
C LEU A 106 -12.58 17.22 -16.20
N ALA A 107 -12.90 15.94 -16.00
CA ALA A 107 -14.22 15.38 -16.29
C ALA A 107 -15.32 16.07 -15.48
N LEU A 108 -15.04 16.35 -14.21
CA LEU A 108 -15.96 17.04 -13.31
C LEU A 108 -16.28 18.47 -13.77
N HIS A 109 -15.35 19.16 -14.45
CA HIS A 109 -15.53 20.55 -14.88
C HIS A 109 -15.99 20.70 -16.33
N LEU A 110 -15.70 19.73 -17.19
CA LEU A 110 -16.02 19.80 -18.62
C LEU A 110 -17.35 19.14 -19.00
N GLU A 111 -17.96 18.34 -18.10
CA GLU A 111 -19.24 17.62 -18.30
C GLU A 111 -19.32 16.88 -19.65
N SER A 112 -18.19 16.35 -20.14
CA SER A 112 -18.11 15.67 -21.42
C SER A 112 -18.37 14.17 -21.29
N LEU A 113 -19.34 13.65 -22.07
CA LEU A 113 -19.73 12.24 -22.07
C LEU A 113 -18.59 11.29 -22.45
N VAL A 114 -17.80 11.67 -23.45
CA VAL A 114 -16.63 10.89 -23.85
C VAL A 114 -15.61 10.85 -22.72
N LEU A 115 -15.36 11.99 -22.07
CA LEU A 115 -14.41 12.09 -20.97
C LEU A 115 -14.85 11.25 -19.76
N THR A 116 -16.11 11.32 -19.37
CA THR A 116 -16.68 10.48 -18.30
C THR A 116 -16.58 8.99 -18.62
N GLY A 117 -16.91 8.58 -19.87
CA GLY A 117 -16.72 7.21 -20.31
C GLY A 117 -15.27 6.74 -20.21
N THR A 118 -14.31 7.58 -20.63
CA THR A 118 -12.88 7.27 -20.49
C THR A 118 -12.45 7.16 -19.03
N VAL A 119 -12.94 8.04 -18.16
CA VAL A 119 -12.65 7.98 -16.71
C VAL A 119 -13.15 6.67 -16.11
N LEU A 120 -14.37 6.24 -16.42
CA LEU A 120 -14.93 4.97 -15.92
C LEU A 120 -14.08 3.77 -16.37
N ALA A 121 -13.67 3.74 -17.64
CA ALA A 121 -12.77 2.70 -18.16
C ALA A 121 -11.41 2.71 -17.47
N LEU A 122 -10.82 3.89 -17.24
CA LEU A 122 -9.55 4.04 -16.54
C LEU A 122 -9.66 3.66 -15.06
N LEU A 123 -10.78 3.93 -14.39
CA LEU A 123 -11.04 3.50 -13.01
C LEU A 123 -11.06 1.98 -12.87
N VAL A 124 -11.64 1.25 -13.84
CA VAL A 124 -11.55 -0.21 -13.89
C VAL A 124 -10.09 -0.65 -14.02
N GLY A 125 -9.33 -0.04 -14.94
CA GLY A 125 -7.90 -0.28 -15.06
C GLY A 125 -7.13 -0.02 -13.76
N LEU A 126 -7.46 1.05 -13.04
CA LEU A 126 -6.82 1.43 -11.78
C LEU A 126 -7.12 0.42 -10.69
N SER A 127 -8.36 -0.09 -10.63
CA SER A 127 -8.74 -1.14 -9.68
C SER A 127 -7.91 -2.42 -9.88
N LEU A 128 -7.68 -2.83 -11.13
CA LEU A 128 -6.85 -4.00 -11.46
C LEU A 128 -5.37 -3.74 -11.16
N ALA A 129 -4.85 -2.57 -11.53
CA ALA A 129 -3.46 -2.20 -11.25
C ALA A 129 -3.20 -2.13 -9.74
N LEU A 130 -4.12 -1.56 -8.97
CA LEU A 130 -4.00 -1.39 -7.53
C LEU A 130 -4.12 -2.71 -6.78
N THR A 131 -5.03 -3.60 -7.18
CA THR A 131 -5.14 -4.96 -6.60
C THR A 131 -3.88 -5.78 -6.86
N LEU A 132 -3.35 -5.75 -8.09
CA LEU A 132 -2.07 -6.40 -8.41
C LEU A 132 -0.91 -5.80 -7.62
N ALA A 133 -0.84 -4.47 -7.50
CA ALA A 133 0.18 -3.78 -6.70
C ALA A 133 0.10 -4.19 -5.23
N LEU A 134 -1.11 -4.32 -4.66
CA LEU A 134 -1.32 -4.73 -3.28
C LEU A 134 -0.93 -6.19 -3.05
N ILE A 135 -1.30 -7.11 -3.95
CA ILE A 135 -0.88 -8.52 -3.89
C ILE A 135 0.65 -8.63 -3.92
N LEU A 136 1.30 -7.86 -4.80
CA LEU A 136 2.76 -7.83 -4.91
C LEU A 136 3.42 -7.18 -3.68
N ALA A 137 2.79 -6.17 -3.08
CA ALA A 137 3.26 -5.53 -1.86
C ALA A 137 3.15 -6.45 -0.64
N ILE A 138 2.21 -7.40 -0.63
CA ILE A 138 2.11 -8.43 0.42
C ILE A 138 3.13 -9.54 0.20
N LYS A 139 3.32 -9.98 -1.05
CA LYS A 139 4.25 -11.07 -1.39
C LYS A 139 5.73 -10.69 -1.26
N LYS A 140 6.07 -9.41 -1.42
CA LYS A 140 7.44 -8.90 -1.36
C LYS A 140 7.60 -7.96 -0.17
N ALA A 141 8.77 -7.96 0.47
CA ALA A 141 9.08 -7.03 1.55
C ALA A 141 9.03 -5.58 1.02
N THR A 142 7.89 -4.91 1.24
CA THR A 142 7.68 -3.51 0.87
C THR A 142 7.64 -2.64 2.13
N PRO A 143 8.14 -1.39 2.08
CA PRO A 143 8.10 -0.47 3.21
C PRO A 143 6.65 -0.22 3.67
N GLU A 144 6.44 -0.18 4.98
CA GLU A 144 5.10 -0.03 5.56
C GLU A 144 4.41 1.27 5.12
N GLY A 145 5.17 2.35 4.96
CA GLY A 145 4.65 3.62 4.46
C GLY A 145 4.04 3.50 3.05
N ILE A 146 4.70 2.77 2.16
CA ILE A 146 4.19 2.53 0.79
C ILE A 146 2.94 1.63 0.83
N ARG A 147 2.98 0.58 1.65
CA ARG A 147 1.84 -0.33 1.85
C ARG A 147 0.62 0.43 2.38
N SER A 148 0.81 1.32 3.35
CA SER A 148 -0.25 2.16 3.90
C SER A 148 -0.88 3.07 2.83
N ILE A 149 -0.05 3.71 1.99
CA ILE A 149 -0.56 4.56 0.89
C ILE A 149 -1.40 3.74 -0.10
N LEU A 150 -0.98 2.52 -0.46
CA LEU A 150 -1.78 1.64 -1.35
C LEU A 150 -3.15 1.31 -0.75
N TRP A 151 -3.23 1.04 0.57
CA TRP A 151 -4.50 0.81 1.26
C TRP A 151 -5.37 2.07 1.29
N VAL A 152 -4.78 3.24 1.55
CA VAL A 152 -5.49 4.53 1.50
C VAL A 152 -6.07 4.78 0.10
N GLN A 153 -5.28 4.53 -0.94
CA GLN A 153 -5.72 4.67 -2.33
C GLN A 153 -6.86 3.70 -2.67
N LEU A 154 -6.81 2.47 -2.15
CA LEU A 154 -7.90 1.50 -2.31
C LEU A 154 -9.17 1.98 -1.59
N GLY A 155 -9.02 2.57 -0.40
CA GLY A 155 -10.11 3.19 0.34
C GLY A 155 -10.77 4.32 -0.45
N PHE A 156 -9.97 5.22 -1.05
CA PHE A 156 -10.51 6.29 -1.91
C PHE A 156 -11.25 5.75 -3.13
N LEU A 157 -10.70 4.73 -3.80
CA LEU A 157 -11.35 4.10 -4.95
C LEU A 157 -12.69 3.47 -4.57
N PHE A 158 -12.74 2.81 -3.41
CA PHE A 158 -13.97 2.24 -2.86
C PHE A 158 -15.00 3.32 -2.55
N LEU A 159 -14.60 4.40 -1.87
CA LEU A 159 -15.49 5.53 -1.56
C LEU A 159 -15.99 6.23 -2.82
N LEU A 160 -15.16 6.38 -3.86
CA LEU A 160 -15.56 6.94 -5.15
C LEU A 160 -16.61 6.05 -5.83
N THR A 161 -16.37 4.74 -5.86
CA THR A 161 -17.31 3.80 -6.48
C THR A 161 -18.63 3.73 -5.71
N ALA A 162 -18.57 3.72 -4.38
CA ALA A 162 -19.74 3.69 -3.52
C ALA A 162 -20.57 4.97 -3.64
N SER A 163 -19.94 6.14 -3.57
CA SER A 163 -20.63 7.43 -3.74
C SER A 163 -21.21 7.58 -5.14
N GLY A 164 -20.48 7.15 -6.18
CA GLY A 164 -20.98 7.13 -7.56
C GLY A 164 -22.20 6.22 -7.73
N THR A 165 -22.16 5.02 -7.15
CA THR A 165 -23.30 4.09 -7.17
C THR A 165 -24.52 4.68 -6.45
N ILE A 166 -24.33 5.26 -5.26
CA ILE A 166 -25.42 5.89 -4.50
C ILE A 166 -26.01 7.06 -5.29
N TYR A 167 -25.16 7.91 -5.86
CA TYR A 167 -25.59 9.02 -6.70
C TYR A 167 -26.42 8.53 -7.89
N TYR A 168 -25.92 7.55 -8.63
CA TYR A 168 -26.64 6.98 -9.77
C TYR A 168 -27.99 6.39 -9.37
N LEU A 169 -28.07 5.66 -8.25
CA LEU A 169 -29.34 5.12 -7.76
C LEU A 169 -30.34 6.24 -7.41
N LEU A 170 -29.88 7.31 -6.75
CA LEU A 170 -30.73 8.45 -6.42
C LEU A 170 -31.26 9.14 -7.68
N VAL A 171 -30.39 9.39 -8.66
CA VAL A 171 -30.77 10.03 -9.92
C VAL A 171 -31.70 9.14 -10.74
N ALA A 172 -31.41 7.84 -10.84
CA ALA A 172 -32.25 6.87 -11.55
C ALA A 172 -33.65 6.73 -10.96
N THR A 173 -33.83 6.93 -9.64
CA THR A 173 -35.15 6.92 -9.01
C THR A 173 -35.96 8.18 -9.30
N GLN A 174 -35.31 9.32 -9.52
CA GLN A 174 -35.97 10.58 -9.85
C GLN A 174 -36.24 10.73 -11.34
N LYS A 175 -35.32 10.21 -12.17
CA LYS A 175 -35.33 10.33 -13.64
C LYS A 175 -35.11 8.95 -14.25
N PRO A 176 -36.19 8.18 -14.50
CA PRO A 176 -36.08 6.81 -15.01
C PRO A 176 -35.50 6.73 -16.42
N GLU A 177 -35.49 7.84 -17.16
CA GLU A 177 -34.85 7.97 -18.48
C GLU A 177 -33.37 7.55 -18.48
N TYR A 178 -32.63 7.76 -17.38
CA TYR A 178 -31.23 7.32 -17.26
C TYR A 178 -31.05 5.81 -17.10
N THR A 179 -32.13 5.05 -16.91
CA THR A 179 -32.06 3.57 -16.86
C THR A 179 -32.23 2.93 -18.24
N ILE A 180 -32.60 3.72 -19.25
CA ILE A 180 -32.90 3.22 -20.58
C ILE A 180 -31.60 3.23 -21.41
N GLY A 181 -31.10 2.04 -21.73
CA GLY A 181 -29.93 1.86 -22.60
C GLY A 181 -28.58 2.00 -21.87
N ILE A 182 -27.50 1.97 -22.65
CA ILE A 182 -26.12 1.96 -22.14
C ILE A 182 -25.61 3.39 -21.85
N SER A 183 -26.13 4.40 -22.56
CA SER A 183 -25.69 5.80 -22.38
C SER A 183 -26.27 6.47 -21.14
N GLY A 184 -27.46 6.07 -20.69
CA GLY A 184 -28.15 6.68 -19.55
C GLY A 184 -27.30 6.78 -18.27
N PRO A 185 -26.60 5.70 -17.83
CA PRO A 185 -25.69 5.80 -16.70
C PRO A 185 -24.51 6.76 -16.93
N LEU A 186 -23.97 6.81 -18.15
CA LEU A 186 -22.88 7.74 -18.47
C LEU A 186 -23.38 9.18 -18.42
N GLU A 187 -24.57 9.46 -18.95
CA GLU A 187 -25.20 10.78 -18.91
C GLU A 187 -25.44 11.23 -17.46
N ALA A 188 -25.95 10.34 -16.60
CA ALA A 188 -26.09 10.63 -15.18
C ALA A 188 -24.73 11.00 -14.54
N PHE A 189 -23.66 10.25 -14.81
CA PHE A 189 -22.33 10.58 -14.28
C PHE A 189 -21.73 11.86 -14.86
N THR A 190 -22.05 12.23 -16.11
CA THR A 190 -21.59 13.50 -16.69
C THR A 190 -22.21 14.70 -16.02
N ALA A 191 -23.46 14.58 -15.60
CA ALA A 191 -24.23 15.65 -14.99
C ALA A 191 -24.05 15.74 -13.47
N VAL A 192 -23.05 15.06 -12.88
CA VAL A 192 -22.84 15.07 -11.43
C VAL A 192 -22.60 16.47 -10.88
N ALA A 193 -21.88 17.32 -11.62
CA ALA A 193 -21.56 18.67 -11.18
C ALA A 193 -22.78 19.61 -11.23
N SER A 194 -23.56 19.55 -12.31
CA SER A 194 -24.77 20.36 -12.50
C SER A 194 -25.98 19.85 -11.71
N GLU A 195 -26.24 18.54 -11.69
CA GLU A 195 -27.45 17.96 -11.10
C GLU A 195 -27.26 17.42 -9.67
N GLY A 196 -26.03 17.05 -9.29
CA GLY A 196 -25.74 16.53 -7.94
C GLY A 196 -25.76 17.59 -6.83
N GLY A 197 -25.94 18.86 -7.20
CA GLY A 197 -25.89 20.00 -6.28
C GLY A 197 -24.52 20.14 -5.60
N LEU A 198 -24.45 21.04 -4.62
CA LEU A 198 -23.20 21.36 -3.94
C LEU A 198 -22.58 20.15 -3.23
N ALA A 199 -23.40 19.30 -2.60
CA ALA A 199 -22.91 18.13 -1.87
C ALA A 199 -22.31 17.06 -2.79
N GLY A 200 -22.97 16.76 -3.92
CA GLY A 200 -22.46 15.81 -4.92
C GLY A 200 -21.14 16.30 -5.52
N TYR A 201 -21.09 17.58 -5.92
CA TYR A 201 -19.90 18.21 -6.46
C TYR A 201 -18.73 18.17 -5.46
N LEU A 202 -18.92 18.63 -4.21
CA LEU A 202 -17.85 18.63 -3.20
C LEU A 202 -17.37 17.22 -2.85
N THR A 203 -18.27 16.24 -2.83
CA THR A 203 -17.90 14.84 -2.57
C THR A 203 -17.02 14.29 -3.68
N MET A 204 -17.41 14.45 -4.95
CA MET A 204 -16.61 13.99 -6.08
C MET A 204 -15.30 14.75 -6.22
N LEU A 205 -15.30 16.06 -5.96
CA LEU A 205 -14.10 16.89 -5.95
C LEU A 205 -13.12 16.40 -4.88
N GLY A 206 -13.59 16.21 -3.64
CA GLY A 206 -12.78 15.73 -2.53
C GLY A 206 -12.18 14.35 -2.78
N LEU A 207 -12.97 13.42 -3.32
CA LEU A 207 -12.50 12.07 -3.65
C LEU A 207 -11.49 12.09 -4.81
N SER A 208 -11.72 12.90 -5.84
CA SER A 208 -10.80 13.05 -6.98
C SER A 208 -9.46 13.66 -6.53
N LEU A 209 -9.50 14.69 -5.67
CA LEU A 209 -8.30 15.26 -5.05
C LEU A 209 -7.59 14.26 -4.15
N GLY A 210 -8.32 13.42 -3.40
CA GLY A 210 -7.76 12.35 -2.58
C GLY A 210 -6.99 11.31 -3.40
N ILE A 211 -7.54 10.89 -4.55
CA ILE A 211 -6.89 9.96 -5.49
C ILE A 211 -5.63 10.60 -6.11
N LEU A 212 -5.70 11.88 -6.48
CA LEU A 212 -4.56 12.62 -7.02
C LEU A 212 -3.45 12.77 -5.98
N ALA A 213 -3.79 13.27 -4.79
CA ALA A 213 -2.85 13.52 -3.71
C ALA A 213 -2.18 12.23 -3.24
N SER A 214 -2.94 11.15 -3.05
CA SER A 214 -2.39 9.84 -2.68
C SER A 214 -1.46 9.27 -3.76
N GLY A 215 -1.80 9.44 -5.04
CA GLY A 215 -0.93 9.09 -6.17
C GLY A 215 0.41 9.85 -6.15
N ILE A 216 0.37 11.17 -5.96
CA ILE A 216 1.57 12.02 -5.90
C ILE A 216 2.43 11.67 -4.68
N VAL A 217 1.81 11.55 -3.50
CA VAL A 217 2.52 11.17 -2.26
C VAL A 217 3.16 9.79 -2.41
N GLY A 218 2.44 8.83 -3.02
CA GLY A 218 2.97 7.51 -3.36
C GLY A 218 4.20 7.56 -4.26
N LEU A 219 4.16 8.38 -5.32
CA LEU A 219 5.31 8.59 -6.23
C LEU A 219 6.51 9.22 -5.50
N VAL A 220 6.29 10.22 -4.66
CA VAL A 220 7.35 10.88 -3.88
C VAL A 220 7.99 9.89 -2.92
N CYS A 221 7.18 9.12 -2.19
CA CYS A 221 7.66 8.08 -1.27
C CYS A 221 8.45 6.98 -2.01
N ALA A 222 7.94 6.50 -3.14
CA ALA A 222 8.63 5.52 -3.99
C ALA A 222 9.97 6.06 -4.51
N SER A 223 10.01 7.32 -4.92
CA SER A 223 11.22 7.99 -5.42
C SER A 223 12.26 8.19 -4.31
N ARG A 224 11.83 8.59 -3.11
CA ARG A 224 12.70 8.68 -1.93
C ARG A 224 13.30 7.33 -1.59
N TRP A 225 12.48 6.27 -1.59
CA TRP A 225 12.94 4.91 -1.30
C TRP A 225 13.98 4.43 -2.33
N LYS A 226 13.73 4.68 -3.62
CA LYS A 226 14.69 4.35 -4.69
C LYS A 226 16.04 5.05 -4.49
N LYS A 227 16.04 6.31 -4.06
CA LYS A 227 17.28 7.05 -3.75
C LYS A 227 18.01 6.46 -2.53
N THR A 228 17.27 6.05 -1.49
CA THR A 228 17.86 5.41 -0.31
C THR A 228 18.55 4.10 -0.67
N ILE A 229 17.91 3.25 -1.47
CA ILE A 229 18.53 1.99 -1.95
C ILE A 229 19.82 2.27 -2.72
N ALA A 230 19.78 3.19 -3.68
CA ALA A 230 20.95 3.53 -4.48
C ALA A 230 22.12 4.03 -3.63
N LYS A 231 21.85 4.80 -2.56
CA LYS A 231 22.88 5.27 -1.63
C LYS A 231 23.52 4.12 -0.84
N VAL A 232 22.73 3.14 -0.40
CA VAL A 232 23.22 1.96 0.33
C VAL A 232 24.00 1.02 -0.58
N GLU A 233 23.53 0.82 -1.82
CA GLU A 233 24.27 0.03 -2.82
C GLU A 233 25.65 0.65 -3.11
N LEU A 234 25.71 1.98 -3.21
CA LEU A 234 26.97 2.69 -3.44
C LEU A 234 27.92 2.60 -2.24
N SER A 235 27.42 2.73 -1.00
CA SER A 235 28.29 2.61 0.19
C SER A 235 28.86 1.20 0.38
N MET A 236 28.07 0.16 0.10
CA MET A 236 28.55 -1.23 0.18
C MET A 236 29.51 -1.60 -0.95
N GLY A 237 29.31 -1.03 -2.15
CA GLY A 237 30.22 -1.23 -3.27
C GLY A 237 31.62 -0.69 -3.00
N VAL A 238 31.74 0.39 -2.21
CA VAL A 238 33.02 0.97 -1.79
C VAL A 238 33.72 0.08 -0.75
N GLU A 239 32.99 -0.44 0.24
CA GLU A 239 33.59 -1.33 1.26
C GLU A 239 34.09 -2.68 0.69
N ALA A 240 33.49 -3.16 -0.41
CA ALA A 240 33.92 -4.38 -1.07
C ALA A 240 35.19 -4.23 -1.92
N LEU A 241 35.66 -3.01 -2.16
CA LEU A 241 36.88 -2.69 -2.91
C LEU A 241 38.09 -2.44 -1.99
N ASP A 242 37.86 -2.18 -0.69
CA ASP A 242 38.90 -1.93 0.31
C ASP A 242 39.36 -3.20 1.08
N GLN A 243 38.90 -4.39 0.68
CA GLN A 243 39.34 -5.70 1.20
C GLN A 243 40.05 -6.52 0.12
#